data_AF-A0A540WPT1-F1
#
_entry.id   AF-A0A540WPT1-F1
#
_cell.length_a   1.000
_cell.length_b   1.000
_cell.length_c   1.000
_cell.angle_alpha   90.00
_cell.angle_beta   90.00
_cell.angle_gamma   90.00
#
_symmetry.space_group_name_H-M   'P 1'
#
loop_
_entity.id
_entity.type
_entity.pdbx_description
1 polymer ?
#
loop_
_entity_poly.entity_id
_entity_poly.type
_entity_poly.pdbx_seq_one_letter_code
_entity_poly.pdbx_strand_id
1 'polypeptide(L)'
;MVIGSSTTYIGDEIPGLKGQQVRIFAVLHGGLSPDADPDDAGFYVRLNETLERLGGVTEVDCLDIAPILPGGKSSFVHYDARPMDLECFAHLRNPSAQ
;
A
#
# COMPACT_ATOMS: atom_id res chain seq x y z
N MET A 1 -12.50 -0.94 -2.00
CA MET A 1 -11.97 -1.74 -0.89
C MET A 1 -10.49 -2.02 -1.15
N VAL A 2 -9.61 -1.43 -0.34
CA VAL A 2 -8.15 -1.46 -0.47
C VAL A 2 -7.55 -2.58 0.37
N ILE A 3 -7.88 -2.63 1.66
CA ILE A 3 -7.30 -3.59 2.59
C ILE A 3 -7.87 -4.98 2.32
N GLY A 4 -6.98 -5.96 2.19
CA GLY A 4 -7.28 -7.33 1.77
C GLY A 4 -7.30 -7.52 0.24
N SER A 5 -7.27 -6.44 -0.55
CA SER A 5 -7.26 -6.52 -2.00
C SER A 5 -5.90 -6.99 -2.55
N SER A 6 -5.91 -7.53 -3.76
CA SER A 6 -4.72 -7.97 -4.46
C SER A 6 -4.48 -7.08 -5.67
N THR A 7 -3.22 -6.75 -5.92
CA THR A 7 -2.77 -5.88 -7.03
C THR A 7 -1.42 -6.37 -7.54
N THR A 8 -0.99 -5.88 -8.70
CA THR A 8 0.36 -6.11 -9.22
C THR A 8 1.32 -5.06 -8.65
N TYR A 9 2.48 -5.49 -8.18
CA TYR A 9 3.58 -4.58 -7.85
C TYR A 9 4.34 -4.23 -9.14
N ILE A 10 4.38 -2.94 -9.48
CA ILE A 10 4.96 -2.38 -10.72
C ILE A 10 6.18 -1.48 -10.45
N GLY A 11 6.51 -1.25 -9.18
CA GLY A 11 7.63 -0.43 -8.78
C GLY A 11 9.00 -1.03 -9.07
N ASP A 12 10.02 -0.19 -8.93
CA ASP A 12 11.43 -0.58 -9.09
C ASP A 12 12.19 -0.66 -7.76
N GLU A 13 11.61 -0.14 -6.67
CA GLU A 13 12.25 -0.06 -5.34
C GLU A 13 12.53 -1.43 -4.71
N ILE A 14 11.64 -2.40 -4.95
CA ILE A 14 11.74 -3.78 -4.50
C ILE A 14 11.83 -4.69 -5.73
N PRO A 15 13.03 -4.87 -6.33
CA PRO A 15 13.19 -5.60 -7.59
C PRO A 15 12.63 -7.03 -7.56
N GLY A 16 12.71 -7.68 -6.40
CA GLY A 16 12.18 -9.02 -6.19
C GLY A 16 10.67 -9.12 -6.39
N LEU A 17 9.90 -8.05 -6.22
CA LEU A 17 8.44 -8.06 -6.37
C LEU A 17 7.95 -7.59 -7.74
N LYS A 18 8.83 -7.10 -8.62
CA LYS A 18 8.43 -6.50 -9.89
C LYS A 18 7.62 -7.49 -10.75
N GLY A 19 6.38 -7.12 -11.07
CA GLY A 19 5.43 -7.93 -11.83
C GLY A 19 4.71 -9.03 -11.03
N GLN A 20 4.98 -9.15 -9.73
CA GLN A 20 4.30 -10.13 -8.87
C GLN A 20 2.97 -9.59 -8.34
N GLN A 21 2.02 -10.50 -8.10
CA GLN A 21 0.83 -10.15 -7.32
C GLN A 21 1.18 -10.03 -5.84
N VAL A 22 0.66 -8.98 -5.22
CA VAL A 22 0.79 -8.70 -3.79
C VAL A 22 -0.59 -8.47 -3.20
N ARG A 23 -0.73 -8.69 -1.89
CA ARG A 23 -1.93 -8.35 -1.12
C ARG A 23 -1.61 -7.21 -0.16
N ILE A 24 -2.53 -6.25 -0.07
CA ILE A 24 -2.44 -5.12 0.86
C ILE A 24 -3.04 -5.51 2.20
N PHE A 25 -2.29 -5.34 3.28
CA PHE A 25 -2.70 -5.69 4.65
C PHE A 25 -3.00 -4.48 5.52
N ALA A 26 -2.28 -3.38 5.31
CA ALA A 26 -2.51 -2.15 6.01
C ALA A 26 -2.05 -0.94 5.18
N VAL A 27 -2.48 0.24 5.63
CA VAL A 27 -1.96 1.52 5.19
C VAL A 27 -1.33 2.18 6.42
N LEU A 28 -0.06 2.55 6.32
CA LEU A 28 0.63 3.45 7.24
C LEU A 28 0.33 4.86 6.75
N HIS A 29 -0.70 5.48 7.32
CA HIS A 29 -1.21 6.78 6.88
C HIS A 29 -0.16 7.87 7.12
N GLY A 30 0.20 8.59 6.05
CA GLY A 30 1.29 9.55 6.06
C GLY A 30 2.69 8.94 6.28
N GLY A 31 2.85 7.61 6.17
CA GLY A 31 4.08 6.90 6.53
C GLY A 31 5.34 7.25 5.74
N LEU A 32 5.22 7.95 4.60
CA LEU A 32 6.36 8.49 3.84
C LEU A 32 6.68 9.95 4.20
N SER A 33 5.85 10.59 5.04
CA SER A 33 6.08 11.95 5.53
C SER A 33 7.19 11.96 6.59
N PRO A 34 8.09 12.97 6.59
CA PRO A 34 9.07 13.14 7.66
C PRO A 34 8.43 13.46 9.02
N ASP A 35 7.18 13.94 9.02
CA ASP A 35 6.41 14.29 10.22
C ASP A 35 5.50 13.14 10.69
N ALA A 36 5.67 11.93 10.14
CA ALA A 36 4.89 10.77 10.53
C ALA A 36 5.07 10.43 12.01
N ASP A 37 3.95 10.23 12.72
CA ASP A 37 3.92 9.76 14.11
C ASP A 37 3.42 8.31 14.16
N PRO A 38 4.31 7.31 14.31
CA PRO A 38 3.91 5.91 14.38
C PRO A 38 3.04 5.55 15.60
N ASP A 39 3.03 6.39 16.63
CA ASP A 39 2.24 6.20 17.84
C ASP A 39 0.82 6.78 17.70
N ASP A 40 0.53 7.53 16.64
CA ASP A 40 -0.81 8.05 16.36
C ASP A 40 -1.79 6.90 16.06
N ALA A 41 -2.98 6.97 16.64
CA ALA A 41 -3.99 5.92 16.50
C ALA A 41 -4.52 5.76 15.05
N GLY A 42 -4.38 6.79 14.23
CA GLY A 42 -4.70 6.82 12.81
C GLY A 42 -3.56 6.38 11.90
N PHE A 43 -2.36 6.13 12.44
CA PHE A 43 -1.19 5.77 11.64
C PHE A 43 -1.34 4.39 10.98
N TYR A 44 -1.56 3.33 11.75
CA TYR A 44 -1.61 1.96 11.21
C TYR A 44 -3.05 1.47 10.97
N VAL A 45 -3.51 1.61 9.73
CA VAL A 45 -4.91 1.38 9.33
C VAL A 45 -5.11 -0.01 8.72
N ARG A 46 -5.96 -0.83 9.34
CA ARG A 46 -6.30 -2.20 8.91
C ARG A 46 -7.76 -2.42 8.48
N LEU A 47 -8.59 -1.39 8.55
CA LEU A 47 -10.01 -1.45 8.20
C LEU A 47 -10.32 -0.46 7.09
N ASN A 48 -11.10 -0.89 6.10
CA ASN A 48 -11.46 -0.05 4.96
C ASN A 48 -12.31 1.14 5.38
N GLU A 49 -13.21 0.96 6.35
CA GLU A 49 -14.07 2.02 6.87
C GLU A 49 -13.27 3.12 7.57
N THR A 50 -12.17 2.75 8.25
CA THR A 50 -11.25 3.72 8.85
C THR A 50 -10.47 4.46 7.77
N LEU A 51 -9.96 3.73 6.77
CA LEU A 51 -9.23 4.32 5.64
C LEU A 51 -10.10 5.31 4.85
N GLU A 52 -11.37 4.98 4.62
CA GLU A 52 -12.33 5.87 3.96
C GLU A 52 -12.57 7.16 4.77
N ARG A 53 -12.66 7.07 6.10
CA ARG A 53 -12.78 8.24 6.98
C ARG A 53 -11.55 9.16 6.95
N LEU A 54 -10.38 8.60 6.64
CA LEU A 54 -9.13 9.32 6.50
C LEU A 54 -8.89 9.86 5.08
N GLY A 55 -9.85 9.68 4.16
CA GLY A 55 -9.77 10.18 2.79
C GLY A 55 -9.16 9.22 1.78
N GLY A 56 -8.94 7.95 2.16
CA GLY A 56 -8.37 6.93 1.28
C GLY A 56 -6.84 6.92 1.26
N VAL A 57 -6.28 6.23 0.28
CA VAL A 57 -4.82 6.17 0.07
C VAL A 57 -4.37 7.40 -0.70
N THR A 58 -3.28 8.01 -0.23
CA THR A 58 -2.63 9.20 -0.79
C THR A 58 -1.17 8.90 -1.11
N GLU A 59 -0.51 9.81 -1.83
CA GLU A 59 0.89 9.66 -2.25
C GLU A 59 1.91 9.62 -1.09
N VAL A 60 1.54 10.14 0.08
CA VAL A 60 2.39 10.19 1.28
C VAL A 60 2.20 8.99 2.20
N ASP A 61 1.29 8.08 1.87
CA ASP A 61 1.09 6.85 2.64
C ASP A 61 2.14 5.80 2.29
N CYS A 62 2.36 4.87 3.21
CA CYS A 62 3.09 3.63 2.94
C CYS A 62 2.13 2.44 3.03
N LEU A 63 2.22 1.47 2.12
CA LEU A 63 1.38 0.28 2.14
C LEU A 63 2.17 -0.94 2.59
N ASP A 64 1.62 -1.60 3.62
CA ASP A 64 2.08 -2.89 4.10
C ASP A 64 1.55 -3.98 3.16
N ILE A 65 2.44 -4.57 2.37
CA ILE A 65 2.10 -5.57 1.34
C ILE A 65 2.85 -6.88 1.54
N ALA A 66 2.27 -7.99 1.08
CA ALA A 66 2.99 -9.26 0.98
C ALA A 66 2.73 -9.95 -0.37
N PRO A 67 3.74 -10.57 -1.01
CA PRO A 67 3.55 -11.32 -2.24
C PRO A 67 2.59 -12.49 -2.06
N ILE A 68 1.84 -12.80 -3.11
CA ILE A 68 0.96 -13.96 -3.18
C ILE A 68 1.76 -15.13 -3.76
N LEU A 69 1.93 -16.17 -2.94
CA LEU A 69 2.66 -17.38 -3.28
C LEU A 69 1.80 -18.31 -4.16
N PRO A 70 2.44 -19.28 -4.86
CA PRO A 70 1.72 -20.37 -5.52
C PRO A 70 0.71 -21.02 -4.58
N GLY A 71 -0.55 -21.14 -5.03
CA GLY A 71 -1.66 -21.61 -4.19
C GLY A 71 -2.45 -20.50 -3.49
N GLY A 72 -2.16 -19.22 -3.77
CA GLY A 72 -3.02 -18.07 -3.40
C GLY A 72 -2.84 -17.57 -1.96
N LYS A 73 -1.90 -18.14 -1.21
CA LYS A 73 -1.55 -17.70 0.15
C LYS A 73 -0.63 -16.49 0.09
N SER A 74 -0.80 -15.54 1.00
CA SER A 74 0.16 -14.45 1.16
C SER A 74 1.41 -14.95 1.89
N SER A 75 2.57 -14.40 1.53
CA SER A 75 3.83 -14.58 2.24
C SER A 75 3.73 -14.07 3.68
N PHE A 76 4.57 -14.61 4.57
CA PHE A 76 4.79 -14.06 5.90
C PHE A 76 5.75 -12.86 5.90
N VAL A 77 6.54 -12.70 4.83
CA VAL A 77 7.42 -11.55 4.64
C VAL A 77 6.62 -10.43 4.01
N HIS A 78 6.55 -9.33 4.73
CA HIS A 78 5.89 -8.10 4.33
C HIS A 78 6.92 -7.08 3.85
N TYR A 79 6.44 -6.14 3.06
CA TYR A 79 7.22 -5.07 2.47
C TYR A 79 6.45 -3.77 2.58
N ASP A 80 7.20 -2.69 2.77
CA ASP A 80 6.72 -1.32 2.74
C ASP A 80 6.80 -0.82 1.30
N ALA A 81 5.66 -0.56 0.68
CA ALA A 81 5.58 -0.11 -0.70
C ALA A 81 4.92 1.26 -0.81
N ARG A 82 5.45 2.09 -1.71
CA ARG A 82 4.79 3.34 -2.09
C ARG A 82 3.50 3.01 -2.85
N PRO A 83 2.43 3.80 -2.69
CA PRO A 83 1.18 3.61 -3.42
C PRO A 83 1.38 3.49 -4.92
N MET A 84 2.15 4.40 -5.52
CA MET A 84 2.36 4.45 -6.98
C MET A 84 3.11 3.23 -7.55
N ASP A 85 3.76 2.45 -6.70
CA ASP A 85 4.41 1.19 -7.08
C ASP A 85 3.42 0.01 -7.16
N LEU A 86 2.14 0.25 -6.86
CA LEU A 86 1.05 -0.70 -6.98
C LEU A 86 0.12 -0.30 -8.12
N GLU A 87 -0.19 -1.24 -9.00
CA GLU A 87 -1.00 -0.99 -10.21
C GLU A 87 -2.34 -0.29 -9.92
N CYS A 88 -3.06 -0.70 -8.86
CA CYS A 88 -4.33 -0.10 -8.45
C CYS A 88 -4.23 1.39 -8.06
N PHE A 89 -3.03 1.87 -7.72
CA PHE A 89 -2.73 3.25 -7.32
C PHE A 89 -1.76 3.95 -8.28
N ALA A 90 -1.51 3.39 -9.46
CA ALA A 90 -0.60 3.97 -10.44
C ALA A 90 -1.03 5.37 -10.91
N HIS A 91 -2.33 5.69 -10.81
CA HIS A 91 -2.89 7.01 -11.09
C HIS A 91 -2.36 8.12 -10.16
N LEU A 92 -1.88 7.78 -8.95
CA LEU A 92 -1.28 8.75 -8.04
C LEU A 92 0.07 9.28 -8.56
N ARG A 93 0.70 8.62 -9.55
CA ARG A 93 1.97 9.04 -10.12
C ARG A 93 1.91 10.38 -10.86
N ASN A 94 0.71 10.80 -11.28
CA ASN A 94 0.47 12.05 -12.00
C ASN A 94 -0.80 12.75 -11.46
N PRO A 95 -0.69 13.56 -10.40
CA PRO A 95 -1.85 14.29 -9.85
C PRO A 95 -2.43 15.34 -10.82
N SER A 96 -1.73 15.71 -11.90
CA SER A 96 -2.16 16.72 -12.88
C SER A 96 -3.13 16.22 -13.97
N ALA A 97 -3.71 15.03 -13.84
CA ALA A 97 -4.60 14.42 -14.84
C ALA A 97 -6.08 14.33 -14.41
N GLN A 98 -6.54 15.24 -13.54
CA GLN A 98 -7.95 15.40 -13.17
C GLN A 98 -8.45 16.81 -13.49
#